data_AF-A0A353INZ0-F1
#
_entry.id   AF-A0A353INZ0-F1
#
_cell.length_a   1.000
_cell.length_b   1.000
_cell.length_c   1.000
_cell.angle_alpha   90.00
_cell.angle_beta   90.00
_cell.angle_gamma   90.00
#
_symmetry.space_group_name_H-M   'P 1'
#
loop_
_entity.id
_entity.type
_entity.pdbx_description
1 polymer ?
#
loop_
_entity_poly.entity_id
_entity_poly.type
_entity_poly.pdbx_seq_one_letter_code
_entity_poly.pdbx_strand_id
1 'polypeptide(L)'
;MTSSTRLVRFEQAPNDAEMLNTIFRVAHTIMGTSGFFELPRLAKLAHAAEALMGHYRDGPPVSAEGITVILASLERFKEILAQLGRDGAEPQGSDDDLIQRLETLTEEQDSPGMQTSDEEQETSPRLGGAGESVQPQAATETEPAPSPVTITSMPWNGPGTRLQPRR
;
A
#
# COMPACT_ATOMS: atom_id res chain seq x y z
N MET A 1 -18.57 1.17 14.83
CA MET A 1 -17.68 1.89 15.77
C MET A 1 -16.30 1.23 15.94
N THR A 2 -15.76 0.55 14.92
CA THR A 2 -14.45 -0.13 14.98
C THR A 2 -13.40 0.40 13.99
N SER A 3 -13.73 1.41 13.16
CA SER A 3 -12.79 1.96 12.17
C SER A 3 -11.67 2.82 12.79
N SER A 4 -11.91 3.47 13.93
CA SER A 4 -10.98 4.46 14.48
C SER A 4 -9.66 3.87 15.00
N THR A 5 -9.66 2.62 15.49
CA THR A 5 -8.46 2.06 16.13
C THR A 5 -7.33 1.75 15.15
N ARG A 6 -7.66 1.37 13.91
CA ARG A 6 -6.64 1.14 12.86
C ARG A 6 -6.12 2.46 12.31
N LEU A 7 -7.00 3.43 12.03
CA LEU A 7 -6.58 4.78 11.60
C LEU A 7 -5.63 5.43 12.61
N VAL A 8 -6.00 5.42 13.90
CA VAL A 8 -5.21 6.03 14.97
C VAL A 8 -3.86 5.32 15.14
N ARG A 9 -3.80 4.00 14.99
CA ARG A 9 -2.51 3.29 15.03
C ARG A 9 -1.63 3.59 13.82
N PHE A 10 -2.21 3.85 12.66
CA PHE A 10 -1.45 4.14 11.44
C PHE A 10 -0.88 5.57 11.43
N GLU A 11 -1.61 6.54 12.00
CA GLU A 11 -1.05 7.88 12.28
C GLU A 11 0.14 7.83 13.24
N GLN A 12 0.15 6.87 14.18
CA GLN A 12 1.22 6.72 15.16
C GLN A 12 2.42 5.91 14.65
N ALA A 13 2.22 5.03 13.66
CA ALA A 13 3.25 4.13 13.13
C ALA A 13 3.09 3.92 11.60
N PRO A 14 3.51 4.90 10.78
CA PRO A 14 3.30 4.89 9.33
C PRO A 14 4.06 3.77 8.58
N ASN A 15 5.13 3.22 9.16
CA ASN A 15 5.92 2.12 8.59
C ASN A 15 5.54 0.73 9.14
N ASP A 16 4.35 0.56 9.72
CA ASP A 16 3.86 -0.75 10.15
C ASP A 16 3.51 -1.62 8.91
N ALA A 17 4.46 -2.47 8.52
CA ALA A 17 4.35 -3.37 7.39
C ALA A 17 3.16 -4.35 7.50
N GLU A 18 2.77 -4.75 8.71
CA GLU A 18 1.62 -5.64 8.91
C GLU A 18 0.31 -4.91 8.59
N MET A 19 0.23 -3.64 8.98
CA MET A 19 -0.93 -2.81 8.68
C MET A 19 -1.03 -2.47 7.19
N LEU A 20 0.08 -2.09 6.55
CA LEU A 20 0.15 -1.87 5.10
C LEU A 20 -0.34 -3.08 4.31
N ASN A 21 0.14 -4.28 4.66
CA ASN A 21 -0.29 -5.53 4.02
C ASN A 21 -1.79 -5.79 4.22
N THR A 22 -2.31 -5.51 5.42
CA THR A 22 -3.74 -5.65 5.70
C THR A 22 -4.58 -4.73 4.82
N ILE A 23 -4.17 -3.47 4.66
CA ILE A 23 -4.88 -2.49 3.83
C ILE A 23 -4.79 -2.86 2.34
N PHE A 24 -3.61 -3.25 1.87
CA PHE A 24 -3.40 -3.72 0.49
C PHE A 24 -4.36 -4.86 0.13
N ARG A 25 -4.47 -5.88 1.01
CA ARG A 25 -5.40 -7.00 0.79
C ARG A 25 -6.86 -6.56 0.70
N VAL A 26 -7.26 -5.56 1.48
CA VAL A 26 -8.62 -5.00 1.42
C VAL A 26 -8.86 -4.31 0.08
N ALA A 27 -7.94 -3.43 -0.35
CA ALA A 27 -8.07 -2.72 -1.62
C ALA A 27 -8.07 -3.69 -2.81
N HIS A 28 -7.16 -4.66 -2.84
CA HIS A 28 -7.09 -5.68 -3.89
C HIS A 28 -8.39 -6.51 -3.99
N THR A 29 -8.98 -6.86 -2.83
CA THR A 29 -10.27 -7.55 -2.80
C THR A 29 -11.39 -6.66 -3.34
N ILE A 30 -11.43 -5.39 -2.94
CA ILE A 30 -12.42 -4.42 -3.43
C ILE A 30 -12.28 -4.24 -4.94
N MET A 31 -11.07 -4.04 -5.46
CA MET A 31 -10.80 -3.96 -6.90
C MET A 31 -11.35 -5.19 -7.63
N GLY A 32 -10.99 -6.40 -7.18
CA GLY A 32 -11.45 -7.65 -7.79
C GLY A 32 -12.98 -7.79 -7.81
N THR A 33 -13.65 -7.42 -6.72
CA THR A 33 -15.12 -7.46 -6.66
C THR A 33 -15.77 -6.38 -7.53
N SER A 34 -15.21 -5.16 -7.56
CA SER A 34 -15.75 -4.04 -8.34
C SER A 34 -15.71 -4.28 -9.84
N GLY A 35 -14.72 -5.03 -10.35
CA GLY A 35 -14.66 -5.45 -11.75
C GLY A 35 -15.75 -6.46 -12.13
N PHE A 36 -16.18 -7.32 -11.20
CA PHE A 36 -17.27 -8.28 -11.44
C PHE A 36 -18.65 -7.64 -11.42
N PHE A 37 -18.86 -6.64 -10.56
CA PHE A 37 -20.14 -5.94 -10.39
C PHE A 37 -20.29 -4.71 -11.30
N GLU A 38 -19.36 -4.49 -12.24
CA GLU A 38 -19.33 -3.32 -13.14
C GLU A 38 -19.50 -2.00 -12.38
N LEU A 39 -18.67 -1.78 -11.35
CA LEU A 39 -18.66 -0.58 -10.52
C LEU A 39 -17.51 0.35 -10.97
N PRO A 40 -17.64 1.09 -12.09
CA PRO A 40 -16.53 1.79 -12.72
C PRO A 40 -15.92 2.89 -11.84
N ARG A 41 -16.72 3.58 -11.02
CA ARG A 41 -16.18 4.62 -10.14
C ARG A 41 -15.36 4.00 -9.01
N LEU A 42 -15.89 2.98 -8.35
CA LEU A 42 -15.19 2.25 -7.29
C LEU A 42 -13.91 1.59 -7.82
N ALA A 43 -13.98 0.98 -9.01
CA ALA A 43 -12.83 0.32 -9.64
C ALA A 43 -11.68 1.30 -9.91
N LYS A 44 -11.97 2.51 -10.41
CA LYS A 44 -10.95 3.54 -10.67
C LYS A 44 -10.23 3.97 -9.39
N LEU A 45 -10.98 4.27 -8.33
CA LEU A 45 -10.38 4.66 -7.05
C LEU A 45 -9.60 3.50 -6.40
N ALA A 46 -10.11 2.27 -6.49
CA ALA A 46 -9.41 1.08 -6.00
C ALA A 46 -8.09 0.85 -6.73
N HIS A 47 -8.07 1.00 -8.05
CA HIS A 47 -6.87 0.88 -8.86
C HIS A 47 -5.80 1.93 -8.48
N ALA A 48 -6.17 3.21 -8.36
CA ALA A 48 -5.24 4.26 -7.96
C ALA A 48 -4.67 4.03 -6.54
N ALA A 49 -5.50 3.57 -5.61
CA ALA A 49 -5.05 3.25 -4.25
C ALA A 49 -4.09 2.04 -4.24
N GLU A 50 -4.40 1.00 -5.02
CA GLU A 50 -3.53 -0.18 -5.17
C GLU A 50 -2.17 0.18 -5.78
N ALA A 51 -2.12 1.10 -6.75
CA ALA A 51 -0.88 1.59 -7.34
C ALA A 51 0.05 2.18 -6.26
N LEU A 52 -0.40 3.19 -5.52
CA LEU A 52 0.41 3.84 -4.47
C LEU A 52 0.87 2.84 -3.39
N MET A 53 -0.01 1.93 -2.98
CA MET A 53 0.35 0.89 -2.01
C MET A 53 1.34 -0.15 -2.58
N GLY A 54 1.28 -0.42 -3.88
CA GLY A 54 2.26 -1.21 -4.60
C GLY A 54 3.65 -0.61 -4.47
N HIS A 55 3.78 0.71 -4.68
CA HIS A 55 5.06 1.40 -4.50
C HIS A 55 5.58 1.27 -3.07
N TYR A 56 4.77 1.49 -2.04
CA TYR A 56 5.23 1.32 -0.65
C TYR A 56 5.66 -0.11 -0.30
N ARG A 57 5.09 -1.12 -0.97
CA ARG A 57 5.49 -2.51 -0.80
C ARG A 57 6.87 -2.78 -1.40
N ASP A 58 7.24 -2.07 -2.46
CA ASP A 58 8.46 -2.34 -3.23
C ASP A 58 9.72 -1.75 -2.59
N GLY A 59 9.61 -1.06 -1.45
CA GLY A 59 10.74 -0.64 -0.60
C GLY A 59 10.89 0.84 -0.19
N PRO A 60 10.33 1.86 -0.87
CA PRO A 60 10.46 3.24 -0.42
C PRO A 60 9.76 3.48 0.93
N PRO A 61 10.24 4.44 1.73
CA PRO A 61 9.62 4.80 3.00
C PRO A 61 8.23 5.37 2.77
N VAL A 62 7.28 5.00 3.63
CA VAL A 62 5.89 5.45 3.52
C VAL A 62 5.76 6.90 3.96
N SER A 63 5.12 7.74 3.13
CA SER A 63 4.86 9.14 3.46
C SER A 63 3.57 9.28 4.29
N ALA A 64 3.56 10.22 5.24
CA ALA A 64 2.38 10.50 6.06
C ALA A 64 1.19 11.02 5.23
N GLU A 65 1.48 11.76 4.16
CA GLU A 65 0.48 12.22 3.21
C GLU A 65 -0.15 11.05 2.44
N GLY A 66 0.65 10.12 1.89
CA GLY A 66 0.12 8.98 1.17
C GLY A 66 -0.73 8.06 2.04
N ILE A 67 -0.37 7.90 3.31
CA ILE A 67 -1.23 7.25 4.29
C ILE A 67 -2.57 7.95 4.42
N THR A 68 -2.55 9.28 4.60
CA THR A 68 -3.77 10.08 4.76
C THR A 68 -4.70 9.89 3.56
N VAL A 69 -4.15 9.92 2.34
CA VAL A 69 -4.93 9.74 1.11
C VAL A 69 -5.44 8.30 0.96
N ILE A 70 -4.66 7.28 1.31
CA ILE A 70 -5.11 5.88 1.33
C ILE A 70 -6.28 5.71 2.30
N LEU A 71 -6.19 6.26 3.51
CA LEU A 71 -7.25 6.18 4.51
C LEU A 71 -8.52 6.89 4.05
N ALA A 72 -8.39 8.07 3.44
CA ALA A 72 -9.51 8.78 2.84
C ALA A 72 -10.20 7.94 1.73
N SER A 73 -9.40 7.24 0.92
CA SER A 73 -9.91 6.33 -0.12
C SER A 73 -10.68 5.14 0.47
N LEU A 74 -10.22 4.57 1.59
CA LEU A 74 -10.96 3.52 2.29
C LEU A 74 -12.29 4.01 2.87
N GLU A 75 -12.35 5.24 3.38
CA GLU A 75 -13.63 5.82 3.82
C GLU A 75 -14.56 6.03 2.61
N ARG A 76 -14.04 6.51 1.48
CA ARG A 76 -14.82 6.63 0.24
C ARG A 76 -15.36 5.29 -0.26
N PHE A 77 -14.58 4.21 -0.18
CA PHE A 77 -15.07 2.86 -0.51
C PHE A 77 -16.27 2.47 0.34
N LYS A 78 -16.21 2.73 1.65
CA LYS A 78 -17.33 2.42 2.55
C LYS A 78 -18.57 3.21 2.18
N GLU A 79 -18.43 4.49 1.83
CA GLU A 79 -19.53 5.35 1.41
C GLU A 79 -20.20 4.84 0.12
N ILE A 80 -19.39 4.47 -0.88
CA ILE A 80 -19.88 3.95 -2.16
C ILE A 80 -20.60 2.61 -1.94
N LEU A 81 -19.99 1.68 -1.21
CA LEU A 81 -20.58 0.37 -0.93
C LEU A 81 -21.86 0.48 -0.09
N ALA A 82 -21.93 1.42 0.86
CA ALA A 82 -23.12 1.65 1.66
C ALA A 82 -24.28 2.25 0.85
N GLN A 83 -23.99 3.07 -0.17
CA GLN A 83 -25.00 3.58 -1.09
C GLN A 83 -25.45 2.48 -2.06
N LEU A 84 -24.51 1.74 -2.64
CA LEU A 84 -24.79 0.58 -3.49
C LEU A 84 -25.70 -0.45 -2.79
N GLY A 85 -25.44 -0.76 -1.52
CA GLY A 85 -26.27 -1.67 -0.73
C GLY A 85 -27.69 -1.17 -0.45
N ARG A 86 -27.93 0.16 -0.51
CA ARG A 86 -29.25 0.77 -0.31
C ARG A 86 -30.01 0.93 -1.62
N ASP A 87 -29.32 1.42 -2.64
CA ASP A 87 -29.94 1.89 -3.89
C ASP A 87 -29.84 0.84 -5.01
N GLY A 88 -29.04 -0.21 -4.81
CA GLY A 88 -28.81 -1.28 -5.80
C GLY A 88 -27.99 -0.85 -7.01
N ALA A 89 -27.50 0.39 -7.02
CA ALA A 89 -26.69 0.96 -8.10
C ALA A 89 -25.55 1.82 -7.53
N GLU A 90 -24.48 1.95 -8.29
CA GLU A 90 -23.35 2.80 -7.92
C GLU A 90 -23.78 4.28 -7.87
N PRO A 91 -23.44 5.02 -6.80
CA PRO A 91 -23.80 6.43 -6.68
C PRO A 91 -23.10 7.28 -7.76
N GLN A 92 -23.86 8.17 -8.38
CA GLN A 92 -23.33 9.11 -9.36
C GLN A 92 -22.28 10.04 -8.73
N GLY A 93 -21.31 10.47 -9.54
CA GLY A 93 -20.23 11.37 -9.15
C GLY A 93 -18.88 10.88 -9.62
N SER A 94 -17.83 11.53 -9.12
CA SER A 94 -16.45 11.18 -9.37
C SER A 94 -15.64 11.30 -8.07
N ASP A 95 -14.53 10.58 -8.01
CA ASP A 95 -13.54 10.64 -6.92
C ASP A 95 -12.19 11.16 -7.45
N ASP A 96 -12.24 11.99 -8.49
CA ASP A 96 -11.06 12.57 -9.15
C ASP A 96 -10.16 13.33 -8.16
N ASP A 97 -10.73 13.87 -7.08
CA ASP A 97 -10.00 14.56 -6.01
C ASP A 97 -9.02 13.62 -5.28
N LEU A 98 -9.44 12.39 -5.01
CA LEU A 98 -8.59 11.38 -4.38
C LEU A 98 -7.72 10.66 -5.41
N ILE A 99 -8.26 10.37 -6.59
CA ILE A 99 -7.53 9.70 -7.68
C ILE A 99 -6.30 10.53 -8.08
N GLN A 100 -6.47 11.83 -8.34
CA GLN A 100 -5.36 12.69 -8.73
C GLN A 100 -4.29 12.76 -7.63
N ARG A 101 -4.69 12.84 -6.35
CA ARG A 101 -3.72 12.84 -5.24
C ARG A 101 -2.94 11.53 -5.15
N LEU A 102 -3.61 10.39 -5.32
CA LEU A 102 -2.97 9.08 -5.33
C LEU A 102 -1.98 8.95 -6.50
N GLU A 103 -2.37 9.42 -7.69
CA GLU A 103 -1.53 9.41 -8.89
C GLU A 103 -0.32 10.33 -8.72
N THR A 104 -0.51 11.58 -8.28
CA THR A 104 0.59 12.52 -8.02
C THR A 104 1.59 11.95 -7.02
N LEU A 105 1.11 11.42 -5.88
CA LEU A 105 2.00 10.83 -4.89
C LEU A 105 2.78 9.63 -5.44
N THR A 106 2.14 8.84 -6.30
CA THR A 106 2.77 7.70 -6.98
C THR A 106 3.88 8.16 -7.93
N GLU A 107 3.60 9.16 -8.77
CA GLU A 107 4.57 9.74 -9.72
C GLU A 107 5.75 10.43 -9.02
N GLU A 108 5.49 11.11 -7.89
CA GLU A 108 6.50 11.74 -7.06
C GLU A 108 7.46 10.71 -6.43
N GLN A 109 6.99 9.50 -6.13
CA GLN A 109 7.86 8.43 -5.62
C GLN A 109 8.74 7.80 -6.71
N ASP A 110 8.28 7.79 -7.97
CA ASP A 110 9.02 7.24 -9.12
C ASP A 110 10.06 8.21 -9.69
N SER A 111 10.02 9.48 -9.29
CA SER A 111 10.98 10.50 -9.70
C SER A 111 12.04 10.71 -8.61
N PRO A 112 13.24 10.09 -8.71
CA PRO A 112 14.30 10.32 -7.74
C PRO A 112 14.89 11.72 -7.98
N GLY A 113 14.36 12.71 -7.28
CA GLY A 113 14.99 14.03 -7.14
C GLY A 113 14.16 15.19 -7.68
N MET A 114 13.12 15.57 -6.95
CA MET A 114 12.78 16.99 -6.82
C MET A 114 12.14 17.23 -5.46
N GLN A 115 12.98 17.38 -4.44
CA GLN A 115 12.54 18.08 -3.24
C GLN A 115 12.25 19.53 -3.66
N THR A 116 10.98 19.87 -3.87
CA THR A 116 10.59 21.29 -3.88
C THR A 116 10.80 21.80 -2.47
N SER A 117 11.92 22.47 -2.32
CA SER A 117 12.27 23.25 -1.16
C SER A 117 11.14 24.24 -0.89
N ASP A 118 10.47 24.09 0.24
CA ASP A 118 10.08 25.25 1.01
C ASP A 118 11.36 26.02 1.35
N GLU A 119 11.39 27.31 1.02
CA GLU A 119 11.85 28.43 1.86
C GLU A 119 12.42 29.55 0.99
N GLU A 120 11.55 30.51 0.63
CA GLU A 120 11.98 31.80 0.09
C GLU A 120 12.09 32.82 1.24
N GLN A 121 13.24 33.50 1.28
CA GLN A 121 13.65 34.66 2.10
C GLN A 121 14.13 34.32 3.54
N GLU A 122 15.38 34.59 3.92
CA GLU A 122 16.03 35.89 3.84
C GLU A 122 17.56 35.81 3.79
N THR A 123 18.14 36.88 3.25
CA THR A 123 19.52 37.08 2.82
C THR A 123 20.54 37.25 3.95
N SER A 124 21.71 36.63 3.76
CA SER A 124 23.06 37.23 3.73
C SER A 124 24.15 36.48 4.53
N PRO A 125 25.40 36.46 4.00
CA PRO A 125 26.40 35.47 4.34
C PRO A 125 27.38 35.96 5.42
N ARG A 126 27.95 35.02 6.19
CA ARG A 126 29.24 35.27 6.85
C ARG A 126 30.13 34.02 6.93
N LEU A 127 31.20 34.12 6.15
CA LEU A 127 32.48 33.42 6.16
C LEU A 127 32.88 32.70 7.46
N GLY A 128 33.44 31.50 7.29
CA GLY A 128 34.63 31.09 8.03
C GLY A 128 34.69 29.62 8.45
N GLY A 129 35.72 28.91 7.98
CA GLY A 129 36.38 27.89 8.81
C GLY A 129 36.45 26.46 8.25
N ALA A 130 37.51 26.23 7.47
CA ALA A 130 38.39 25.05 7.39
C ALA A 130 38.09 23.75 8.18
N GLY A 131 38.44 22.64 7.51
CA GLY A 131 38.76 21.33 8.08
C GLY A 131 37.60 20.34 7.97
N GLU A 132 37.78 19.06 7.65
CA GLU A 132 38.95 18.26 7.34
C GLU A 132 38.39 16.96 6.74
N SER A 133 39.12 16.41 5.77
CA SER A 133 38.83 15.19 5.03
C SER A 133 38.73 13.96 5.93
N VAL A 134 37.67 13.12 5.79
CA VAL A 134 37.78 11.64 5.86
C VAL A 134 36.63 10.98 5.07
N GLN A 135 36.96 10.30 3.98
CA GLN A 135 36.26 9.09 3.49
C GLN A 135 37.18 7.88 3.82
N PRO A 136 36.78 6.63 3.53
CA PRO A 136 35.57 5.89 3.89
C PRO A 136 35.98 4.56 4.57
N GLN A 137 35.09 3.86 5.29
CA GLN A 137 35.34 2.46 5.63
C GLN A 137 34.11 1.59 5.35
N ALA A 138 34.30 0.75 4.33
CA ALA A 138 33.53 -0.45 4.07
C ALA A 138 33.79 -1.47 5.18
N ALA A 139 32.73 -2.12 5.65
CA ALA A 139 32.81 -3.44 6.25
C ALA A 139 31.59 -4.23 5.79
N THR A 140 31.86 -5.11 4.84
CA THR A 140 31.09 -6.30 4.49
C THR A 140 30.97 -7.20 5.71
N GLU A 141 29.77 -7.67 6.04
CA GLU A 141 29.64 -9.02 6.58
C GLU A 141 28.32 -9.65 6.13
N THR A 142 28.48 -10.72 5.37
CA THR A 142 27.46 -11.53 4.74
C THR A 142 26.97 -12.55 5.77
N GLU A 143 25.73 -12.43 6.22
CA GLU A 143 25.11 -13.45 7.08
C GLU A 143 24.59 -14.61 6.21
N PRO A 144 24.98 -15.88 6.47
CA PRO A 144 24.56 -17.00 5.65
C PRO A 144 23.13 -17.43 5.98
N ALA A 145 22.35 -17.69 4.92
CA ALA A 145 20.97 -18.15 4.95
C ALA A 145 20.75 -19.46 5.74
N PRO A 146 19.60 -19.63 6.40
CA PRO A 146 19.25 -20.88 7.07
C PRO A 146 19.00 -22.02 6.06
N SER A 147 19.42 -23.22 6.43
CA SER A 147 19.28 -24.46 5.68
C SER A 147 17.82 -24.90 5.49
N PRO A 148 17.48 -25.58 4.37
CA PRO A 148 16.12 -26.01 4.11
C PRO A 148 15.69 -27.15 5.03
N VAL A 149 14.55 -26.96 5.69
CA VAL A 149 13.86 -27.99 6.45
C VAL A 149 13.34 -29.06 5.48
N THR A 150 13.78 -30.30 5.65
CA THR A 150 13.26 -31.44 4.88
C THR A 150 11.85 -31.76 5.37
N ILE A 151 10.83 -31.45 4.55
CA ILE A 151 9.48 -31.99 4.75
C ILE A 151 9.52 -33.47 4.38
N THR A 152 9.51 -34.34 5.39
CA THR A 152 9.14 -35.74 5.21
C THR A 152 7.67 -35.78 4.77
N SER A 153 7.45 -36.20 3.53
CA SER A 153 6.13 -36.47 2.97
C SER A 153 5.47 -37.60 3.75
N MET A 154 4.47 -37.27 4.58
CA MET A 154 3.54 -38.25 5.11
C MET A 154 2.46 -38.50 4.05
N PRO A 155 2.22 -39.75 3.62
CA PRO A 155 1.16 -40.03 2.67
C PRO A 155 -0.20 -39.76 3.31
N TRP A 156 -0.95 -38.82 2.72
CA TRP A 156 -2.34 -38.54 3.04
C TRP A 156 -3.20 -39.79 2.79
N ASN A 157 -3.76 -40.36 3.87
CA ASN A 157 -4.71 -41.46 3.77
C ASN A 157 -6.15 -40.89 3.77
N GLY A 158 -6.58 -40.43 2.59
CA GLY A 158 -7.94 -39.95 2.37
C GLY A 158 -8.98 -41.09 2.37
N PRO A 159 -10.26 -40.80 2.65
CA PRO A 159 -11.31 -41.82 2.72
C PRO A 159 -11.54 -42.46 1.34
N GLY A 160 -11.31 -43.77 1.29
CA GLY A 160 -11.39 -44.58 0.08
C GLY A 160 -12.77 -44.56 -0.58
N THR A 161 -12.81 -44.05 -1.80
CA THR A 161 -13.96 -44.27 -2.69
C THR A 161 -13.61 -45.42 -3.62
N ARG A 162 -14.04 -46.63 -3.23
CA ARG A 162 -13.92 -47.87 -4.00
C ARG A 162 -14.81 -47.76 -5.26
N LEU A 163 -14.21 -47.41 -6.39
CA LEU A 163 -14.85 -47.57 -7.70
C LEU A 163 -14.85 -49.05 -8.08
N GLN A 164 -16.03 -49.68 -8.02
CA GLN A 164 -16.30 -50.99 -8.58
C GLN A 164 -16.30 -50.90 -10.12
N PRO A 165 -15.77 -51.90 -10.85
CA PRO A 165 -15.82 -51.92 -12.30
C PRO A 165 -17.24 -52.28 -12.78
N ARG A 166 -17.82 -51.47 -13.66
CA ARG A 166 -19.01 -51.85 -14.42
C ARG A 166 -18.58 -52.64 -15.68
N ARG A 167 -19.30 -53.75 -15.88
CA ARG A 167 -19.21 -54.70 -16.99
C ARG A 167 -19.30 -54.05 -18.36
#